data_AF-A0A067N7G2-F1
#
_entry.id   AF-A0A067N7G2-F1
#
_cell.length_a   1.000
_cell.length_b   1.000
_cell.length_c   1.000
_cell.angle_alpha   90.00
_cell.angle_beta   90.00
_cell.angle_gamma   90.00
#
_symmetry.space_group_name_H-M   'P 1'
#
loop_
_entity.id
_entity.type
_entity.pdbx_description
1 polymer ?
#
loop_
_entity_poly.entity_id
_entity_poly.type
_entity_poly.pdbx_seq_one_letter_code
_entity_poly.pdbx_strand_id
1 'polypeptide(L)'
;MGDAGIANVSDEDKAIQTLTRVIEKQDFVKMQIVGQFNLGFIIVRRRKSRSQQAGVDVDTNLDADSSGTLDDLFIVDQHAADEKYNFEQLQETTKIKSQRLIKPLSLELTAADEIVALENIEVLRNNGFDVVTTQDDEENASDSSSCSTRRRLQLIAQPVSKDTIFGVKDLEELIQLMHDHPAGQMVRPSKTRAMFAMRACRKSVMVGMPLTRRQMTTVIRHMGTMDLPWNCPHGRPTMRHLSDISSTQEHLKAPAFRPIDWSRLERM
;
A
#
# COMPACT_ATOMS: atom_id res chain seq x y z
N MET A 1 13.84 16.88 3.33
CA MET A 1 13.99 15.45 2.94
C MET A 1 14.81 14.61 3.93
N GLY A 2 15.49 15.19 4.93
CA GLY A 2 16.32 14.44 5.89
C GLY A 2 15.57 13.29 6.59
N ASP A 3 14.30 13.51 6.95
CA ASP A 3 13.49 12.52 7.69
C ASP A 3 13.00 11.35 6.83
N ALA A 4 13.05 11.43 5.50
CA ALA A 4 12.78 10.31 4.57
C ALA A 4 14.06 9.61 4.09
N GLY A 5 15.22 10.07 4.57
CA GLY A 5 16.53 9.54 4.20
C GLY A 5 16.80 8.17 4.83
N ILE A 6 17.77 7.43 4.29
CA ILE A 6 18.22 6.16 4.88
C ILE A 6 18.69 6.33 6.34
N ALA A 7 19.16 7.52 6.73
CA ALA A 7 19.61 7.80 8.08
C ALA A 7 18.49 7.68 9.13
N ASN A 8 17.22 7.84 8.75
CA ASN A 8 16.08 7.73 9.64
C ASN A 8 15.47 6.32 9.56
N VAL A 9 16.10 5.36 10.25
CA VAL A 9 15.62 3.96 10.33
C VAL A 9 14.65 3.75 11.50
N SER A 10 14.63 4.67 12.47
CA SER A 10 13.87 4.53 13.72
C SER A 10 12.42 5.02 13.65
N ASP A 11 12.07 5.87 12.67
CA ASP A 11 10.76 6.52 12.60
C ASP A 11 10.17 6.39 11.18
N GLU A 12 9.52 5.24 10.93
CA GLU A 12 8.92 4.94 9.63
C GLU A 12 7.75 5.87 9.30
N ASP A 13 6.97 6.30 10.29
CA ASP A 13 5.81 7.16 10.09
C ASP A 13 6.22 8.55 9.60
N LYS A 14 7.28 9.14 10.16
CA LYS A 14 7.84 10.41 9.65
C LYS A 14 8.37 10.27 8.22
N ALA A 15 8.99 9.14 7.90
CA ALA A 15 9.46 8.87 6.54
C ALA A 15 8.28 8.78 5.56
N ILE A 16 7.19 8.11 5.93
CA ILE A 16 5.96 8.00 5.12
C ILE A 16 5.31 9.37 4.91
N GLN A 17 5.16 10.16 5.96
CA GLN A 17 4.57 11.51 5.86
C GLN A 17 5.41 12.41 4.93
N THR A 18 6.73 12.33 5.06
CA THR A 18 7.65 13.09 4.22
C THR A 18 7.59 12.63 2.76
N LEU A 19 7.58 11.32 2.49
CA LEU A 19 7.45 10.78 1.14
C LEU A 19 6.11 11.15 0.49
N THR A 20 5.02 11.03 1.24
CA THR A 20 3.66 11.39 0.79
C THR A 20 3.55 12.87 0.43
N ARG A 21 4.23 13.74 1.19
CA ARG A 21 4.23 15.18 0.91
C ARG A 21 5.07 15.54 -0.32
N VAL A 22 6.11 14.76 -0.60
CA VAL A 22 7.16 15.14 -1.57
C VAL A 22 6.96 14.47 -2.93
N ILE A 23 6.39 13.27 -2.99
CA ILE A 23 6.27 12.46 -4.19
C ILE A 23 4.80 12.31 -4.56
N GLU A 24 4.46 12.75 -5.78
CA GLU A 24 3.13 12.56 -6.36
C GLU A 24 3.08 11.32 -7.26
N LYS A 25 1.90 10.75 -7.51
CA LYS A 25 1.74 9.57 -8.39
C LYS A 25 2.36 9.77 -9.79
N GLN A 26 2.27 10.99 -10.32
CA GLN A 26 2.83 11.34 -11.63
C GLN A 26 4.37 11.37 -11.64
N ASP A 27 5.01 11.54 -10.49
CA ASP A 27 6.47 11.58 -10.39
C ASP A 27 7.09 10.22 -10.73
N PHE A 28 6.44 9.11 -10.35
CA PHE A 28 6.91 7.75 -10.65
C PHE A 28 7.05 7.48 -12.16
N VAL A 29 6.19 8.10 -12.99
CA VAL A 29 6.27 7.98 -14.45
C VAL A 29 7.48 8.73 -15.01
N LYS A 30 7.86 9.83 -14.35
CA LYS A 30 9.00 10.68 -14.75
C LYS A 30 10.34 10.21 -14.16
N MET A 31 10.34 9.26 -13.24
CA MET A 31 11.56 8.72 -12.64
C MET A 31 12.40 7.97 -13.67
N GLN A 32 13.70 8.31 -13.71
CA GLN A 32 14.66 7.66 -14.58
C GLN A 32 15.41 6.57 -13.82
N ILE A 33 15.39 5.34 -14.36
CA ILE A 33 16.20 4.24 -13.83
C ILE A 33 17.68 4.52 -14.09
N VAL A 34 18.47 4.59 -13.02
CA VAL A 34 19.93 4.68 -13.10
C VAL A 34 20.51 3.27 -13.30
N GLY A 35 20.09 2.31 -12.47
CA GLY A 35 20.53 0.92 -12.55
C GLY A 35 20.08 0.08 -11.36
N GLN A 36 20.56 -1.15 -11.31
CA GLN A 36 20.35 -2.06 -10.19
C GLN A 36 21.59 -2.02 -9.28
N PHE A 37 21.37 -1.96 -7.97
CA PHE A 37 22.42 -1.99 -6.95
C PHE A 37 22.31 -3.28 -6.12
N ASN A 38 23.43 -3.97 -5.94
CA ASN A 38 23.57 -5.18 -5.14
C ASN A 38 22.52 -6.29 -5.42
N LEU A 39 22.03 -6.37 -6.66
CA LEU A 39 20.99 -7.31 -7.10
C LEU A 39 19.69 -7.29 -6.27
N GLY A 40 19.45 -6.23 -5.49
CA GLY A 40 18.29 -6.12 -4.59
C GLY A 40 17.59 -4.76 -4.65
N PHE A 41 18.28 -3.74 -5.14
CA PHE A 41 17.76 -2.38 -5.14
C PHE A 41 17.77 -1.78 -6.54
N ILE A 42 16.78 -0.94 -6.81
CA ILE A 42 16.68 -0.13 -8.01
C ILE A 42 17.00 1.30 -7.62
N ILE A 43 17.97 1.90 -8.31
CA ILE A 43 18.34 3.30 -8.12
C ILE A 43 17.59 4.14 -9.15
N VAL A 44 16.83 5.12 -8.66
CA VAL A 44 16.01 6.00 -9.51
C VAL A 44 16.33 7.45 -9.24
N ARG A 45 16.36 8.25 -10.30
CA ARG A 45 16.57 9.68 -10.25
C ARG A 45 15.28 10.39 -10.62
N ARG A 46 14.89 11.38 -9.83
CA ARG A 46 13.74 12.24 -10.08
C ARG A 46 14.21 13.67 -10.30
N ARG A 47 13.91 14.23 -11.46
CA ARG A 47 14.12 15.64 -11.76
C ARG A 47 12.78 16.38 -11.78
N LYS A 48 12.63 17.42 -10.97
CA LYS A 48 11.43 18.28 -10.96
C LYS A 48 11.83 19.73 -11.20
N SER A 49 11.29 20.35 -12.25
CA SER A 49 11.43 21.78 -12.47
C SER A 49 10.44 22.52 -11.57
N ARG A 50 10.92 23.52 -10.83
CA ARG A 50 10.14 24.26 -9.81
C ARG A 50 8.98 25.08 -10.42
N SER A 51 8.88 25.17 -11.74
CA SER A 51 7.86 25.93 -12.48
C SER A 51 6.45 25.32 -12.48
N GLN A 52 6.24 24.09 -11.98
CA GLN A 52 4.91 23.45 -11.93
C GLN A 52 4.28 23.42 -10.53
N GLN A 53 4.92 24.00 -9.51
CA GLN A 53 4.48 23.91 -8.11
C GLN A 53 4.46 25.31 -7.45
N ALA A 54 3.77 26.28 -8.04
CA ALA A 54 3.46 27.54 -7.36
C ALA A 54 2.19 28.18 -7.96
N GLY A 55 1.04 27.69 -7.51
CA GLY A 55 -0.21 28.46 -7.51
C GLY A 55 -0.46 29.11 -6.15
N VAL A 56 0.60 29.56 -5.45
CA VAL A 56 0.50 30.33 -4.19
C VAL A 56 1.64 31.35 -4.15
N ASP A 57 1.20 32.60 -4.28
CA ASP A 57 1.75 33.91 -3.93
C ASP A 57 3.24 34.16 -3.66
N VAL A 58 3.66 35.23 -4.32
CA VAL A 58 4.89 36.01 -4.27
C VAL A 58 5.15 36.56 -2.87
N ASP A 59 6.33 36.27 -2.31
CA ASP A 59 7.30 37.29 -1.87
C ASP A 59 8.52 36.62 -1.22
N THR A 60 9.69 36.79 -1.82
CA THR A 60 10.94 37.30 -1.20
C THR A 60 12.14 36.98 -2.08
N ASN A 61 12.81 38.06 -2.46
CA ASN A 61 14.12 38.10 -3.13
C ASN A 61 15.15 37.27 -2.36
N LEU A 62 15.79 36.29 -3.01
CA LEU A 62 17.12 35.77 -2.67
C LEU A 62 17.71 35.08 -3.94
N ASP A 63 18.74 35.71 -4.49
CA ASP A 63 19.84 35.16 -5.30
C ASP A 63 19.53 34.29 -6.54
N ALA A 64 19.62 34.94 -7.70
CA ALA A 64 19.40 34.42 -9.04
C ALA A 64 20.58 33.61 -9.64
N ASP A 65 21.11 32.60 -8.94
CA ASP A 65 22.17 31.72 -9.51
C ASP A 65 22.12 30.23 -9.11
N SER A 66 20.98 29.72 -8.66
CA SER A 66 20.79 28.27 -8.45
C SER A 66 19.60 27.76 -9.26
N SER A 67 19.89 27.25 -10.47
CA SER A 67 18.96 26.57 -11.38
C SER A 67 17.94 25.75 -10.60
N GLY A 68 16.69 26.23 -10.54
CA GLY A 68 15.58 25.70 -9.73
C GLY A 68 15.05 24.34 -10.18
N THR A 69 15.94 23.37 -10.34
CA THR A 69 15.66 21.98 -10.68
C THR A 69 16.00 21.11 -9.48
N LEU A 70 14.98 20.56 -8.83
CA LEU A 70 15.16 19.53 -7.80
C LEU A 70 15.62 18.25 -8.48
N ASP A 71 16.70 17.66 -7.97
CA ASP A 71 17.32 16.49 -8.58
C ASP A 71 17.69 15.46 -7.52
N ASP A 72 16.72 14.59 -7.25
CA ASP A 72 16.75 13.70 -6.11
C ASP A 72 17.05 12.27 -6.55
N LEU A 73 17.84 11.57 -5.75
CA LEU A 73 18.13 10.16 -5.91
C LEU A 73 17.34 9.35 -4.86
N PHE A 74 16.72 8.26 -5.29
CA PHE A 74 16.00 7.35 -4.42
C PHE A 74 16.50 5.92 -4.61
N ILE A 75 16.39 5.14 -3.54
CA ILE A 75 16.61 3.71 -3.52
C ILE A 75 15.28 3.01 -3.33
N VAL A 76 15.02 2.01 -4.17
CA VAL A 76 13.78 1.22 -4.15
C VAL A 76 14.15 -0.24 -3.95
N ASP A 77 13.55 -0.89 -2.97
CA ASP A 77 13.65 -2.34 -2.79
C ASP A 77 12.82 -3.05 -3.86
N GLN A 78 13.49 -3.84 -4.70
CA GLN A 78 12.84 -4.48 -5.85
C GLN A 78 11.79 -5.52 -5.43
N HIS A 79 11.99 -6.19 -4.29
CA HIS A 79 11.09 -7.22 -3.79
C HIS A 79 9.89 -6.58 -3.11
N ALA A 80 10.13 -5.66 -2.17
CA ALA A 80 9.07 -5.02 -1.41
C ALA A 80 8.13 -4.19 -2.30
N ALA A 81 8.67 -3.48 -3.30
CA ALA A 81 7.86 -2.70 -4.24
C ALA A 81 6.97 -3.58 -5.12
N ASP A 82 7.50 -4.67 -5.68
CA ASP A 82 6.73 -5.60 -6.49
C ASP A 82 5.72 -6.41 -5.65
N GLU A 83 6.08 -6.76 -4.41
CA GLU A 83 5.18 -7.38 -3.43
C GLU A 83 3.98 -6.50 -3.11
N LYS A 84 4.21 -5.21 -2.86
CA LYS A 84 3.15 -4.25 -2.56
C LYS A 84 2.17 -4.13 -3.73
N TYR A 85 2.66 -4.04 -4.96
CA TYR A 85 1.81 -4.02 -6.15
C TYR A 85 1.00 -5.30 -6.31
N ASN A 86 1.65 -6.46 -6.24
CA ASN A 86 0.97 -7.74 -6.35
C ASN A 86 -0.08 -7.94 -5.25
N PHE A 87 0.20 -7.45 -4.05
CA PHE A 87 -0.73 -7.51 -2.92
C PHE A 87 -1.98 -6.66 -3.15
N GLU A 88 -1.84 -5.40 -3.60
CA GLU A 88 -2.99 -4.54 -3.92
C GLU A 88 -3.83 -5.13 -5.06
N GLN A 89 -3.19 -5.59 -6.14
CA GLN A 89 -3.89 -6.27 -7.24
C GLN A 89 -4.64 -7.52 -6.75
N LEU A 90 -4.07 -8.31 -5.83
CA LEU A 90 -4.74 -9.48 -5.28
C LEU A 90 -5.97 -9.09 -4.44
N GLN A 91 -5.89 -8.00 -3.65
CA GLN A 91 -7.02 -7.53 -2.85
C GLN A 91 -8.20 -7.09 -3.73
N GLU A 92 -7.93 -6.37 -4.81
CA GLU A 92 -8.95 -5.86 -5.73
C GLU A 92 -9.56 -6.94 -6.62
N THR A 93 -8.72 -7.75 -7.28
CA THR A 93 -9.18 -8.62 -8.37
C THR A 93 -9.61 -10.02 -7.93
N THR A 94 -9.16 -10.50 -6.77
CA THR A 94 -9.32 -11.91 -6.41
C THR A 94 -10.67 -12.20 -5.79
N LYS A 95 -11.51 -13.01 -6.44
CA LYS A 95 -12.68 -13.63 -5.80
C LYS A 95 -12.29 -14.92 -5.09
N ILE A 96 -12.60 -15.01 -3.79
CA ILE A 96 -12.30 -16.21 -2.98
C ILE A 96 -13.30 -17.31 -3.30
N LYS A 97 -12.82 -18.55 -3.39
CA LYS A 97 -13.68 -19.72 -3.61
C LYS A 97 -14.50 -19.99 -2.35
N SER A 98 -15.81 -20.04 -2.53
CA SER A 98 -16.76 -20.41 -1.48
C SER A 98 -17.13 -21.89 -1.56
N GLN A 99 -17.44 -22.48 -0.40
CA GLN A 99 -18.06 -23.79 -0.26
C GLN A 99 -19.43 -23.61 0.36
N ARG A 100 -20.45 -24.19 -0.28
CA ARG A 100 -21.81 -24.20 0.26
C ARG A 100 -21.87 -25.08 1.51
N LEU A 101 -22.53 -24.56 2.53
CA LEU A 101 -22.86 -25.29 3.74
C LEU A 101 -23.95 -26.32 3.45
N ILE A 102 -23.89 -27.47 4.13
CA ILE A 102 -24.90 -28.53 4.00
C ILE A 102 -26.27 -28.01 4.47
N LYS A 103 -26.27 -27.20 5.53
CA LYS A 103 -27.44 -26.49 6.05
C LYS A 103 -27.10 -25.00 6.18
N PRO A 104 -27.96 -24.09 5.69
CA PRO A 104 -27.78 -22.66 5.94
C PRO A 104 -27.68 -22.37 7.44
N LEU A 105 -26.72 -21.53 7.82
CA LEU A 105 -26.47 -21.15 9.20
C LEU A 105 -27.13 -19.81 9.49
N SER A 106 -28.11 -19.78 10.40
CA SER A 106 -28.72 -18.53 10.86
C SER A 106 -27.69 -17.71 11.65
N LEU A 107 -27.55 -16.44 11.28
CA LEU A 107 -26.62 -15.51 11.93
C LEU A 107 -27.36 -14.70 13.00
N GLU A 108 -26.74 -14.53 14.16
CA GLU A 108 -27.23 -13.66 15.23
C GLU A 108 -26.49 -12.32 15.15
N LEU A 109 -26.97 -11.42 14.29
CA LEU A 109 -26.36 -10.11 14.05
C LEU A 109 -27.19 -8.99 14.69
N THR A 110 -26.54 -7.85 14.94
CA THR A 110 -27.27 -6.64 15.32
C THR A 110 -27.97 -6.04 14.10
N ALA A 111 -29.02 -5.23 14.31
CA ALA A 111 -29.74 -4.59 13.19
C ALA A 111 -28.81 -3.71 12.33
N ALA A 112 -27.79 -3.10 12.93
CA ALA A 112 -26.79 -2.31 12.22
C ALA A 112 -25.93 -3.20 11.31
N ASP A 113 -25.42 -4.33 11.83
CA ASP A 113 -24.62 -5.29 11.08
C ASP A 113 -25.39 -5.91 9.92
N GLU A 114 -26.68 -6.19 10.12
CA GLU A 114 -27.57 -6.71 9.07
C GLU A 114 -27.71 -5.71 7.91
N ILE A 115 -27.88 -4.42 8.21
CA ILE A 115 -27.97 -3.36 7.19
C ILE A 115 -26.64 -3.25 6.43
N VAL A 116 -25.50 -3.20 7.14
CA VAL A 116 -24.17 -3.10 6.53
C VAL A 116 -23.88 -4.30 5.62
N ALA A 117 -24.24 -5.51 6.05
CA ALA A 117 -24.08 -6.72 5.27
C ALA A 117 -24.94 -6.71 4.00
N LEU A 118 -26.17 -6.16 4.08
CA LEU A 118 -27.08 -6.03 2.94
C LEU A 118 -26.64 -4.96 1.94
N GLU A 119 -26.12 -3.84 2.41
CA GLU A 119 -25.61 -2.76 1.55
C GLU A 119 -24.38 -3.21 0.75
N ASN A 120 -23.63 -4.18 1.26
CA ASN A 120 -22.34 -4.60 0.73
C ASN A 120 -22.26 -6.11 0.43
N ILE A 121 -23.34 -6.70 -0.07
CA ILE A 121 -23.43 -8.12 -0.42
C ILE A 121 -22.32 -8.53 -1.41
N GLU A 122 -21.92 -7.64 -2.32
CA GLU A 122 -20.87 -7.94 -3.29
C GLU A 122 -19.50 -8.14 -2.64
N VAL A 123 -19.17 -7.37 -1.60
CA VAL A 123 -17.91 -7.49 -0.85
C VAL A 123 -17.88 -8.83 -0.09
N LEU A 124 -18.99 -9.23 0.53
CA LEU A 124 -19.13 -10.54 1.17
C LEU A 124 -18.92 -11.67 0.17
N ARG A 125 -19.59 -11.59 -0.99
CA ARG A 125 -19.47 -12.58 -2.07
C ARG A 125 -18.05 -12.66 -2.64
N ASN A 126 -17.35 -11.54 -2.77
CA ASN A 126 -15.97 -11.49 -3.22
C ASN A 126 -14.99 -12.08 -2.19
N ASN A 127 -15.36 -12.04 -0.91
CA ASN A 127 -14.67 -12.75 0.18
C ASN A 127 -15.12 -14.21 0.33
N GLY A 128 -16.06 -14.70 -0.48
CA GLY A 128 -16.53 -16.08 -0.45
C GLY A 128 -17.61 -16.37 0.60
N PHE A 129 -18.20 -15.33 1.19
CA PHE A 129 -19.37 -15.44 2.05
C PHE A 129 -20.63 -15.14 1.25
N ASP A 130 -21.53 -16.13 1.13
CA ASP A 130 -22.84 -15.92 0.50
C ASP A 130 -23.92 -15.86 1.58
N VAL A 131 -24.58 -14.71 1.70
CA VAL A 131 -25.67 -14.45 2.65
C VAL A 131 -26.99 -14.24 1.92
N VAL A 132 -28.08 -14.71 2.51
CA VAL A 132 -29.44 -14.52 2.02
C VAL A 132 -30.34 -14.09 3.17
N THR A 133 -31.28 -13.19 2.90
CA THR A 133 -32.36 -12.84 3.81
C THR A 133 -33.47 -13.86 3.70
N THR A 134 -33.87 -14.44 4.84
CA THR A 134 -35.20 -15.02 4.91
C THR A 134 -36.19 -13.88 5.11
N GLN A 135 -37.00 -13.61 4.10
CA GLN A 135 -38.32 -13.04 4.34
C GLN A 135 -39.13 -14.22 4.88
N ASP A 136 -39.59 -14.13 6.12
CA ASP A 136 -40.64 -15.04 6.57
C ASP A 136 -41.81 -14.80 5.62
N ASP A 137 -42.15 -15.81 4.80
CA ASP A 137 -43.25 -15.74 3.84
C ASP A 137 -44.52 -15.27 4.56
N GLU A 138 -44.95 -14.05 4.30
CA GLU A 138 -46.19 -13.43 4.80
C GLU A 138 -47.46 -14.08 4.21
N GLU A 139 -47.42 -15.35 3.81
CA GLU A 139 -48.60 -16.07 3.29
C GLU A 139 -49.29 -16.98 4.32
N ASN A 140 -48.74 -17.17 5.54
CA ASN A 140 -49.35 -18.02 6.58
C ASN A 140 -49.37 -17.42 8.00
N ALA A 141 -49.63 -16.11 8.14
CA ALA A 141 -49.77 -15.49 9.47
C ALA A 141 -51.07 -14.66 9.57
N SER A 142 -52.19 -15.36 9.76
CA SER A 142 -53.51 -14.77 9.99
C SER A 142 -53.76 -14.34 11.45
N ASP A 143 -52.73 -14.06 12.26
CA ASP A 143 -52.94 -13.60 13.64
C ASP A 143 -52.15 -12.34 13.97
N SER A 144 -52.93 -11.33 14.34
CA SER A 144 -52.53 -9.95 14.59
C SER A 144 -51.99 -9.81 16.01
N SER A 145 -50.67 -9.78 16.19
CA SER A 145 -50.00 -8.96 17.22
C SER A 145 -48.49 -9.14 17.20
N SER A 146 -47.77 -8.02 17.19
CA SER A 146 -46.30 -7.87 17.27
C SER A 146 -45.57 -7.75 15.93
N CYS A 147 -45.68 -6.54 15.38
CA CYS A 147 -44.75 -5.93 14.44
C CYS A 147 -43.29 -6.08 14.92
N SER A 148 -42.53 -6.97 14.26
CA SER A 148 -41.07 -6.93 14.12
C SER A 148 -40.67 -7.95 13.07
N THR A 149 -40.75 -7.59 11.78
CA THR A 149 -40.22 -8.39 10.66
C THR A 149 -38.71 -8.53 10.83
N ARG A 150 -38.27 -9.47 11.65
CA ARG A 150 -36.85 -9.67 11.96
C ARG A 150 -36.23 -10.37 10.77
N ARG A 151 -35.70 -9.60 9.82
CA ARG A 151 -35.00 -10.11 8.64
C ARG A 151 -33.75 -10.86 9.09
N ARG A 152 -33.88 -12.16 9.31
CA ARG A 152 -32.74 -12.98 9.73
C ARG A 152 -31.86 -13.26 8.52
N LEU A 153 -30.59 -12.91 8.62
CA LEU A 153 -29.59 -13.30 7.64
C LEU A 153 -29.18 -14.76 7.85
N GLN A 154 -29.09 -15.50 6.77
CA GLN A 154 -28.58 -16.86 6.75
C GLN A 154 -27.32 -16.94 5.88
N LEU A 155 -26.27 -17.57 6.42
CA LEU A 155 -25.06 -17.90 5.70
C LEU A 155 -25.27 -19.19 4.91
N ILE A 156 -25.13 -19.12 3.60
CA ILE A 156 -25.27 -20.27 2.68
C ILE A 156 -23.91 -20.86 2.34
N ALA A 157 -22.88 -20.02 2.16
CA ALA A 157 -21.55 -20.46 1.79
C ALA A 157 -20.48 -19.69 2.55
N GLN A 158 -19.36 -20.38 2.80
CA GLN A 158 -18.19 -19.83 3.50
C GLN A 158 -16.92 -20.01 2.65
N PRO A 159 -15.92 -19.13 2.80
CA PRO A 159 -14.66 -19.27 2.07
C PRO A 159 -13.89 -20.49 2.52
N VAL A 160 -13.17 -21.11 1.57
CA VAL A 160 -12.34 -22.29 1.85
C VAL A 160 -10.92 -22.09 1.33
N SER A 161 -9.98 -22.43 2.20
CA SER A 161 -8.57 -22.58 1.88
C SER A 161 -8.06 -23.92 2.42
N LYS A 162 -7.01 -24.49 1.80
CA LYS A 162 -6.44 -25.77 2.23
C LYS A 162 -5.85 -25.71 3.65
N ASP A 163 -5.21 -24.58 3.97
CA ASP A 163 -4.41 -24.43 5.20
C ASP A 163 -5.11 -23.55 6.25
N THR A 164 -6.28 -23.00 5.96
CA THR A 164 -6.96 -22.04 6.84
C THR A 164 -8.45 -22.28 6.86
N ILE A 165 -8.97 -22.42 8.09
CA ILE A 165 -10.39 -22.58 8.35
C ILE A 165 -11.00 -21.20 8.59
N PHE A 166 -12.05 -20.91 7.82
CA PHE A 166 -12.89 -19.75 8.01
C PHE A 166 -14.14 -20.11 8.80
N GLY A 167 -14.59 -19.22 9.67
CA GLY A 167 -15.81 -19.39 10.46
C GLY A 167 -16.57 -18.08 10.61
N VAL A 168 -17.57 -18.10 11.49
CA VAL A 168 -18.47 -16.95 11.72
C VAL A 168 -17.73 -15.72 12.25
N LYS A 169 -16.69 -15.92 13.07
CA LYS A 169 -15.85 -14.82 13.57
C LYS A 169 -15.16 -14.02 12.45
N ASP A 170 -14.81 -14.68 11.36
CA ASP A 170 -14.18 -14.01 10.22
C ASP A 170 -15.20 -13.19 9.41
N LEU A 171 -16.47 -13.61 9.43
CA LEU A 171 -17.59 -12.84 8.88
C LEU A 171 -17.90 -11.62 9.75
N GLU A 172 -17.93 -11.78 11.08
CA GLU A 172 -18.10 -10.67 12.03
C GLU A 172 -16.97 -9.65 11.90
N GLU A 173 -15.70 -10.10 11.81
CA GLU A 173 -14.56 -9.23 11.54
C GLU A 173 -14.74 -8.46 10.23
N LEU A 174 -15.19 -9.14 9.18
CA LEU A 174 -15.43 -8.51 7.88
C LEU A 174 -16.52 -7.44 7.96
N ILE A 175 -17.64 -7.72 8.62
CA ILE A 175 -18.73 -6.75 8.81
C ILE A 175 -18.23 -5.54 9.60
N GLN A 176 -17.45 -5.75 10.67
CA GLN A 176 -16.86 -4.66 11.44
C GLN A 176 -15.95 -3.78 10.59
N LEU A 177 -15.10 -4.38 9.75
CA LEU A 177 -14.25 -3.62 8.81
C LEU A 177 -15.07 -2.80 7.80
N MET A 178 -16.24 -3.30 7.41
CA MET A 178 -17.14 -2.60 6.49
C MET A 178 -17.83 -1.41 7.16
N HIS A 179 -17.92 -1.37 8.49
CA HIS A 179 -18.48 -0.21 9.20
C HIS A 179 -17.56 1.02 9.12
N ASP A 180 -16.25 0.79 9.14
CA ASP A 180 -15.24 1.85 9.11
C ASP A 180 -14.93 2.38 7.70
N HIS A 181 -15.51 1.75 6.65
CA HIS A 181 -15.24 2.08 5.25
C HIS A 181 -16.53 2.44 4.50
N PRO A 182 -16.48 3.32 3.49
CA PRO A 182 -17.63 3.63 2.66
C PRO A 182 -18.17 2.39 1.92
N ALA A 183 -19.48 2.37 1.69
CA ALA A 183 -20.13 1.29 0.95
C ALA A 183 -19.49 1.07 -0.43
N GLY A 184 -19.25 -0.20 -0.78
CA GLY A 184 -18.64 -0.62 -2.04
C GLY A 184 -17.10 -0.67 -2.04
N GLN A 185 -16.42 -0.18 -1.01
CA GLN A 185 -14.97 -0.37 -0.90
C GLN A 185 -14.63 -1.82 -0.58
N MET A 186 -13.71 -2.41 -1.35
CA MET A 186 -13.25 -3.78 -1.13
C MET A 186 -12.43 -3.86 0.16
N VAL A 187 -12.95 -4.57 1.15
CA VAL A 187 -12.24 -4.90 2.39
C VAL A 187 -12.03 -6.41 2.53
N ARG A 188 -10.94 -6.78 3.21
CA ARG A 188 -10.52 -8.18 3.39
C ARG A 188 -10.25 -8.45 4.87
N PRO A 189 -10.74 -9.57 5.42
CA PRO A 189 -10.46 -9.93 6.82
C PRO A 189 -8.99 -10.32 7.00
N SER A 190 -8.51 -10.29 8.24
CA SER A 190 -7.11 -10.53 8.63
C SER A 190 -6.51 -11.80 8.02
N LYS A 191 -7.21 -12.94 8.12
CA LYS A 191 -6.77 -14.23 7.56
C LYS A 191 -6.59 -14.18 6.04
N THR A 192 -7.56 -13.58 5.34
CA THR A 192 -7.50 -13.40 3.88
C THR A 192 -6.35 -12.49 3.49
N ARG A 193 -6.17 -11.39 4.24
CA ARG A 193 -5.07 -10.45 4.04
C ARG A 193 -3.72 -11.13 4.21
N ALA A 194 -3.53 -11.93 5.25
CA ALA A 194 -2.31 -12.71 5.49
C ALA A 194 -2.06 -13.72 4.35
N MET A 195 -3.11 -14.41 3.88
CA MET A 195 -3.01 -15.31 2.73
C MET A 195 -2.56 -14.57 1.47
N PHE A 196 -3.11 -13.38 1.19
CA PHE A 196 -2.70 -12.57 0.04
C PHE A 196 -1.28 -12.02 0.19
N ALA A 197 -0.85 -11.63 1.39
CA ALA A 197 0.52 -11.20 1.66
C ALA A 197 1.52 -12.32 1.32
N MET A 198 1.26 -13.55 1.76
CA MET A 198 2.09 -14.72 1.42
C MET A 198 2.11 -15.02 -0.09
N ARG A 199 0.96 -14.92 -0.75
CA ARG A 199 0.87 -15.12 -2.21
C ARG A 199 1.62 -14.04 -2.98
N ALA A 200 1.52 -12.79 -2.56
CA ALA A 200 2.25 -11.67 -3.15
C ALA A 200 3.75 -11.85 -3.01
N CYS A 201 4.23 -12.18 -1.80
CA CYS A 201 5.65 -12.42 -1.53
C CYS A 201 6.24 -13.52 -2.43
N ARG A 202 5.55 -14.66 -2.56
CA ARG A 202 5.99 -15.78 -3.42
C ARG A 202 5.92 -15.50 -4.91
N LYS A 203 5.04 -14.59 -5.35
CA LYS A 203 4.87 -14.21 -6.76
C LYS A 203 5.89 -13.16 -7.21
N SER A 204 6.41 -12.37 -6.27
CA SER A 204 7.19 -11.17 -6.57
C SER A 204 8.65 -11.48 -6.88
N VAL A 205 9.34 -10.49 -7.47
CA VAL A 205 10.77 -10.58 -7.78
C VAL A 205 11.57 -10.93 -6.52
N MET A 206 12.47 -11.92 -6.62
CA MET A 206 13.35 -12.32 -5.54
C MET A 206 14.55 -11.37 -5.40
N VAL A 207 15.02 -11.17 -4.16
CA VAL A 207 16.30 -10.51 -3.90
C VAL A 207 17.44 -11.37 -4.47
N GLY A 208 18.41 -10.75 -5.14
CA GLY A 208 19.51 -11.44 -5.83
C GLY A 208 19.23 -11.71 -7.31
N MET A 209 18.02 -11.46 -7.79
CA MET A 209 17.68 -11.62 -9.21
C MET A 209 18.17 -10.42 -10.03
N PRO A 210 18.97 -10.61 -11.09
CA PRO A 210 19.34 -9.51 -11.99
C PRO A 210 18.11 -9.06 -12.78
N LEU A 211 17.87 -7.75 -12.82
CA LEU A 211 16.73 -7.16 -13.53
C LEU A 211 17.17 -6.37 -14.76
N THR A 212 16.45 -6.56 -15.86
CA THR A 212 16.60 -5.72 -17.04
C THR A 212 16.04 -4.31 -16.78
N ARG A 213 16.54 -3.31 -17.52
CA ARG A 213 16.04 -1.93 -17.40
C ARG A 213 14.54 -1.81 -17.66
N ARG A 214 13.98 -2.66 -18.54
CA ARG A 214 12.53 -2.74 -18.78
C ARG A 214 11.78 -3.22 -17.55
N GLN A 215 12.22 -4.31 -16.92
CA GLN A 215 11.60 -4.83 -15.68
C GLN A 215 11.67 -3.81 -14.54
N MET A 216 12.83 -3.17 -14.33
CA MET A 216 12.96 -2.12 -13.33
C MET A 216 11.99 -0.95 -13.59
N THR A 217 11.85 -0.54 -14.86
CA THR A 217 10.90 0.52 -15.24
C THR A 217 9.46 0.10 -14.94
N THR A 218 9.09 -1.16 -15.18
CA THR A 218 7.77 -1.68 -14.86
C THR A 218 7.47 -1.61 -13.36
N VAL A 219 8.41 -2.03 -12.50
CA VAL A 219 8.25 -1.96 -11.03
C VAL A 219 7.98 -0.53 -10.58
N ILE A 220 8.77 0.44 -11.07
CA ILE A 220 8.58 1.85 -10.71
C ILE A 220 7.26 2.42 -11.23
N ARG A 221 6.84 2.03 -12.45
CA ARG A 221 5.53 2.45 -13.00
C ARG A 221 4.36 1.90 -12.19
N HIS A 222 4.44 0.66 -11.74
CA HIS A 222 3.45 0.08 -10.83
C HIS A 222 3.34 0.88 -9.52
N MET A 223 4.45 1.42 -9.00
CA MET A 223 4.38 2.29 -7.80
C MET A 223 3.55 3.56 -8.02
N GLY A 224 3.46 4.07 -9.24
CA GLY A 224 2.61 5.21 -9.57
C GLY A 224 1.11 4.90 -9.65
N THR A 225 0.71 3.62 -9.75
CA THR A 225 -0.72 3.24 -9.79
C THR A 225 -1.29 2.99 -8.40
N MET A 226 -0.45 2.59 -7.45
CA MET A 226 -0.81 2.32 -6.05
C MET A 226 -1.14 3.60 -5.27
N ASP A 227 -1.96 3.49 -4.22
CA ASP A 227 -2.32 4.64 -3.37
C ASP A 227 -1.22 4.99 -2.35
N LEU A 228 -0.75 4.00 -1.60
CA LEU A 228 0.28 4.15 -0.57
C LEU A 228 1.42 3.15 -0.80
N PRO A 229 2.31 3.41 -1.77
CA PRO A 229 3.32 2.46 -2.19
C PRO A 229 4.51 2.37 -1.23
N TRP A 230 4.45 2.90 -0.01
CA TRP A 230 5.61 3.11 0.87
C TRP A 230 6.06 1.89 1.66
N ASN A 231 5.12 1.00 1.99
CA ASN A 231 5.38 -0.21 2.78
C ASN A 231 4.76 -1.43 2.12
N CYS A 232 5.44 -2.55 2.21
CA CYS A 232 4.92 -3.86 1.82
C CYS A 232 3.88 -4.36 2.85
N PRO A 233 3.06 -5.37 2.54
CA PRO A 233 2.06 -5.90 3.48
C PRO A 233 2.63 -6.44 4.79
N HIS A 234 3.94 -6.72 4.87
CA HIS A 234 4.65 -7.13 6.07
C HIS A 234 5.30 -5.97 6.84
N GLY A 235 5.14 -4.73 6.36
CA GLY A 235 5.69 -3.52 7.00
C GLY A 235 7.08 -3.10 6.53
N ARG A 236 7.70 -3.78 5.56
CA ARG A 236 9.02 -3.37 5.04
C ARG A 236 8.90 -2.15 4.14
N PRO A 237 9.84 -1.19 4.19
CA PRO A 237 9.82 -0.04 3.32
C PRO A 237 10.14 -0.41 1.88
N THR A 238 9.37 0.13 0.94
CA THR A 238 9.59 -0.09 -0.50
C THR A 238 10.61 0.88 -1.08
N MET A 239 10.68 2.11 -0.56
CA MET A 239 11.60 3.13 -1.06
C MET A 239 12.01 4.14 0.01
N ARG A 240 13.20 4.72 -0.18
CA ARG A 240 13.76 5.79 0.66
C ARG A 240 14.53 6.80 -0.18
N HIS A 241 14.63 8.02 0.34
CA HIS A 241 15.46 9.06 -0.28
C HIS A 241 16.94 8.79 0.00
N LEU A 242 17.78 8.87 -1.03
CA LEU A 242 19.23 8.73 -0.90
C LEU A 242 19.87 10.09 -0.65
N SER A 243 19.81 10.97 -1.63
CA SER A 243 20.49 12.26 -1.61
C SER A 243 19.93 13.20 -2.68
N ASP A 244 20.13 14.48 -2.45
CA ASP A 244 19.94 15.51 -3.45
C ASP A 244 21.27 15.75 -4.18
N ILE A 245 21.22 15.66 -5.51
CA ILE A 245 22.39 15.76 -6.38
C ILE A 245 22.81 17.23 -6.53
N SER A 246 21.86 18.17 -6.45
CA SER A 246 22.13 19.60 -6.65
C SER A 246 23.07 20.16 -5.57
N SER A 247 22.79 19.84 -4.30
CA SER A 247 23.65 20.19 -3.15
C SER A 247 25.00 19.44 -3.11
N THR A 248 25.11 18.29 -3.78
CA THR A 248 26.36 17.51 -3.84
C THR A 248 27.35 18.12 -4.85
N GLN A 249 26.87 18.70 -5.94
CA GLN A 249 27.74 19.36 -6.93
C GLN A 249 28.43 20.60 -6.37
N GLU A 250 27.79 21.33 -5.45
CA GLU A 250 28.39 22.48 -4.76
C GLU A 250 29.56 22.05 -3.87
N HIS A 251 29.44 20.93 -3.16
CA HIS A 251 30.53 20.38 -2.35
C HIS A 251 31.72 19.87 -3.17
N LEU A 252 31.49 19.34 -4.37
CA LEU A 252 32.55 18.91 -5.29
C LEU A 252 33.25 20.09 -5.99
N LYS A 253 32.60 21.27 -6.04
CA LYS A 253 33.21 22.53 -6.50
C LYS A 253 34.06 23.20 -5.41
N ALA A 254 33.87 22.85 -4.14
CA ALA A 254 34.80 23.24 -3.09
C ALA A 254 36.13 22.48 -3.29
N PRO A 255 37.31 23.15 -3.20
CA PRO A 255 38.58 22.51 -3.48
C PRO A 255 38.83 21.38 -2.47
N ALA A 256 38.77 20.13 -2.94
CA ALA A 256 38.98 18.91 -2.17
C ALA A 256 40.46 18.63 -1.82
N PHE A 257 41.31 19.66 -1.82
CA PHE A 257 42.68 19.58 -1.32
C PHE A 257 42.82 20.49 -0.10
N ARG A 258 42.48 19.96 1.07
CA ARG A 258 43.16 20.42 2.29
C ARG A 258 44.50 19.67 2.32
N PRO A 259 45.66 20.32 2.05
CA PRO A 259 46.94 19.65 2.21
C PRO A 259 47.04 19.16 3.66
N ILE A 260 47.27 17.86 3.82
CA ILE A 260 47.53 17.27 5.14
C ILE A 260 48.89 17.82 5.58
N ASP A 261 48.88 18.59 6.68
CA ASP A 261 50.10 19.13 7.27
C ASP A 261 50.80 18.06 8.11
N TRP A 262 51.78 17.39 7.47
CA TRP A 262 52.57 16.32 8.09
C TRP A 262 53.52 16.82 9.18
N SER A 263 53.73 18.13 9.33
CA SER A 263 54.62 18.71 10.37
C SER A 263 54.09 18.48 11.79
N ARG A 264 52.82 18.09 11.95
CA ARG A 264 52.22 17.73 13.24
C ARG A 264 52.56 16.32 13.73
N LEU A 265 53.11 15.45 12.89
CA LEU A 265 53.45 14.07 13.25
C LEU A 265 54.89 13.90 13.78
N GLU A 266 55.74 14.92 13.66
CA GLU A 266 57.14 14.88 14.12
C GLU A 266 57.34 15.31 15.60
N ARG A 267 56.26 15.55 16.35
CA ARG A 267 56.32 15.87 17.80
C ARG A 267 55.57 14.87 18.67
N MET A 268 55.74 13.56 18.40
CA MET A 268 55.47 12.50 19.37
C MET A 268 56.69 11.59 19.49
#